data_AF-A0A818RCV9-F1
#
_entry.id   AF-A0A818RCV9-F1
#
_cell.length_a   1.000
_cell.length_b   1.000
_cell.length_c   1.000
_cell.angle_alpha   90.00
_cell.angle_beta   90.00
_cell.angle_gamma   90.00
#
_symmetry.space_group_name_H-M   'P 1'
#
loop_
_entity.id
_entity.type
_entity.pdbx_description
1 polymer ?
#
loop_
_entity_poly.entity_id
_entity_poly.type
_entity_poly.pdbx_seq_one_letter_code
_entity_poly.pdbx_strand_id
1 'polypeptide(L)'
;MASIAVESFKLATNECNIYGGFFVFSIGIIGSILNIIIFSSLKTFREASTAFYMTVASAVNIFQLVFGLLTRILINGYNIDPTKTLSSMCKAPQFI
;
A
#
# COMPACT_ATOMS: atom_id res chain seq x y z
N MET A 1 -0.93 -8.41 36.39
CA MET A 1 -0.35 -7.07 36.09
C MET A 1 0.31 -7.04 34.70
N ALA A 2 1.10 -8.05 34.31
CA ALA A 2 1.69 -8.13 32.97
C ALA A 2 0.65 -8.24 31.82
N SER A 3 -0.47 -8.96 32.01
CA SER A 3 -1.50 -9.14 30.96
C SER A 3 -2.17 -7.82 30.53
N ILE A 4 -2.44 -6.94 31.49
CA ILE A 4 -3.15 -5.66 31.29
C ILE A 4 -2.28 -4.68 30.47
N ALA A 5 -0.97 -4.68 30.74
CA ALA A 5 0.00 -3.90 29.98
C ALA A 5 0.10 -4.40 28.53
N VAL A 6 0.09 -5.71 28.31
CA VAL A 6 0.14 -6.32 26.96
C VAL A 6 -1.12 -6.00 26.15
N GLU A 7 -2.31 -6.02 26.78
CA GLU A 7 -3.56 -5.65 26.09
C GLU A 7 -3.57 -4.18 25.67
N SER A 8 -3.10 -3.28 26.53
CA SER A 8 -3.05 -1.84 26.23
C SER A 8 -2.12 -1.54 25.05
N PHE A 9 -0.96 -2.18 25.00
CA PHE A 9 -0.04 -2.08 23.86
C PHE A 9 -0.62 -2.64 22.56
N LYS A 10 -1.38 -3.75 22.65
CA LYS A 10 -2.01 -4.37 21.48
C LYS A 10 -3.08 -3.47 20.88
N LEU A 11 -3.91 -2.83 21.71
CA LEU A 11 -4.90 -1.86 21.26
C LEU A 11 -4.23 -0.64 20.62
N ALA A 12 -3.26 -0.02 21.29
CA ALA A 12 -2.55 1.14 20.74
C ALA A 12 -1.88 0.85 19.39
N THR A 13 -1.27 -0.33 19.26
CA THR A 13 -0.62 -0.76 18.00
C THR A 13 -1.65 -0.95 16.89
N ASN A 14 -2.83 -1.48 17.20
CA ASN A 14 -3.89 -1.70 16.22
C ASN A 14 -4.39 -0.38 15.62
N GLU A 15 -4.71 0.59 16.49
CA GLU A 15 -5.18 1.90 16.07
C GLU A 15 -4.11 2.63 15.25
N CYS A 16 -2.85 2.63 15.69
CA CYS A 16 -1.75 3.21 14.93
C CYS A 16 -1.55 2.56 13.57
N ASN A 17 -1.72 1.24 13.46
CA ASN A 17 -1.59 0.52 12.20
C ASN A 17 -2.73 0.84 11.23
N ILE A 18 -3.96 1.00 11.72
CA ILE A 18 -5.11 1.37 10.89
C ILE A 18 -5.00 2.81 10.41
N TYR A 19 -4.84 3.77 11.34
CA TYR A 19 -4.77 5.20 11.00
C TYR A 19 -3.50 5.53 10.21
N GLY A 20 -2.34 5.00 10.62
CA GLY A 20 -1.08 5.19 9.91
C GLY A 20 -1.09 4.53 8.54
N GLY A 21 -1.63 3.31 8.44
CA GLY A 21 -1.79 2.61 7.16
C GLY A 21 -2.69 3.37 6.18
N PHE A 22 -3.84 3.87 6.66
CA PHE A 22 -4.77 4.66 5.83
C PHE A 22 -4.18 5.99 5.35
N PHE A 23 -3.42 6.66 6.21
CA PHE A 23 -2.72 7.91 5.87
C PHE A 23 -1.66 7.68 4.79
N VAL A 24 -0.81 6.66 4.96
CA VAL A 24 0.21 6.29 3.97
C VAL A 24 -0.42 5.85 2.65
N PHE A 25 -1.52 5.11 2.71
CA PHE A 25 -2.28 4.70 1.52
C PHE A 25 -2.81 5.90 0.73
N SER A 26 -3.42 6.86 1.42
CA SER A 26 -4.00 8.06 0.80
C SER A 26 -2.92 8.92 0.12
N ILE A 27 -1.81 9.19 0.82
CA ILE A 27 -0.70 9.98 0.27
C ILE A 27 -0.01 9.23 -0.87
N GLY A 28 0.19 7.92 -0.74
CA GLY A 28 0.82 7.10 -1.77
C GLY A 28 0.03 7.06 -3.07
N ILE A 29 -1.32 7.00 -3.00
CA ILE A 29 -2.19 7.12 -4.16
C ILE A 29 -2.06 8.51 -4.80
N ILE A 30 -2.18 9.57 -4.01
CA ILE A 30 -2.13 10.94 -4.51
C ILE A 30 -0.78 11.21 -5.21
N GLY A 31 0.34 10.83 -4.57
CA GLY A 31 1.67 10.99 -5.14
C GLY A 31 1.86 10.21 -6.44
N SER A 32 1.32 8.98 -6.51
CA SER A 32 1.43 8.17 -7.72
C SER A 32 0.55 8.68 -8.87
N ILE A 33 -0.65 9.19 -8.58
CA ILE A 33 -1.51 9.85 -9.57
C ILE A 33 -0.83 11.11 -10.12
N LEU A 34 -0.25 11.94 -9.24
CA LEU A 34 0.49 13.13 -9.63
C LEU A 34 1.69 12.79 -10.54
N ASN A 35 2.44 11.73 -10.22
CA ASN A 35 3.53 11.25 -11.08
C ASN A 35 3.02 10.87 -12.48
N ILE A 36 1.93 10.10 -12.57
CA ILE A 36 1.35 9.72 -13.87
C ILE A 36 0.89 10.96 -14.66
N ILE A 37 0.25 11.93 -14.00
CA ILE A 37 -0.20 13.17 -14.64
C ILE A 37 0.99 13.99 -15.15
N ILE A 38 2.06 14.12 -14.38
CA ILE A 38 3.27 14.86 -14.76
C ILE A 38 3.95 14.19 -15.97
N PHE A 39 4.14 12.86 -15.91
CA PHE A 39 4.73 12.11 -17.02
C PHE A 39 3.86 12.13 -18.28
N SER A 40 2.53 12.16 -18.14
CA SER A 40 1.60 12.23 -19.26
C SER A 40 1.43 13.64 -19.85
N SER A 41 1.63 14.70 -19.05
CA SER A 41 1.40 16.09 -19.47
C SER A 41 2.62 16.74 -20.12
N LEU A 42 3.83 16.35 -19.74
CA LEU A 42 5.04 16.92 -20.34
C LEU A 42 5.31 16.28 -21.72
N LYS A 43 4.96 17.02 -22.78
CA LYS A 43 5.29 16.69 -24.19
C LYS A 43 6.78 16.38 -24.43
N THR A 44 7.67 16.89 -23.58
CA THR A 44 9.13 16.68 -23.59
C THR A 44 9.56 15.24 -23.29
N PHE A 45 8.71 14.41 -22.66
CA PHE A 45 9.06 13.03 -22.33
C PHE A 45 8.75 12.01 -23.44
N ARG A 46 8.23 12.44 -24.59
CA ARG A 46 7.91 11.56 -25.72
C ARG A 46 9.15 11.02 -26.45
N GLU A 47 10.33 11.59 -26.22
CA GLU A 47 11.63 11.08 -26.73
C GLU A 47 12.42 10.26 -25.71
N ALA A 48 12.14 10.40 -24.41
CA ALA A 48 12.92 9.76 -23.37
C ALA A 48 12.28 8.43 -22.93
N SER A 49 12.92 7.32 -23.30
CA SER A 49 12.60 5.96 -22.83
C SER A 49 12.48 5.87 -21.29
N THR A 50 13.17 6.76 -20.57
CA THR A 50 13.16 6.86 -19.10
C THR A 50 11.80 7.23 -18.50
N ALA A 51 10.98 8.05 -19.17
CA ALA A 51 9.65 8.40 -18.66
C ALA A 51 8.71 7.20 -18.62
N PHE A 52 8.81 6.32 -19.63
CA PHE A 52 8.04 5.09 -19.67
C PHE A 52 8.41 4.19 -18.49
N TYR A 53 9.72 4.02 -18.22
CA TYR A 53 10.18 3.27 -17.04
C TYR A 53 9.71 3.87 -15.72
N MET A 54 9.73 5.19 -15.55
CA MET A 54 9.21 5.84 -14.33
C MET A 54 7.70 5.71 -14.18
N THR A 55 6.97 5.67 -15.30
CA THR A 55 5.52 5.43 -15.31
C THR A 55 5.21 4.00 -14.89
N VAL A 56 5.93 3.02 -15.46
CA VAL A 56 5.81 1.60 -15.07
C VAL A 56 6.19 1.39 -13.60
N ALA A 57 7.27 2.02 -13.13
CA ALA A 57 7.67 1.98 -11.73
C ALA A 57 6.60 2.58 -10.81
N SER A 58 5.99 3.71 -11.20
CA SER A 58 4.87 4.31 -10.45
C SER A 58 3.64 3.40 -10.43
N ALA A 59 3.34 2.70 -11.54
CA ALA A 59 2.28 1.71 -11.59
C ALA A 59 2.55 0.52 -10.65
N VAL A 60 3.77 -0.04 -10.68
CA VAL A 60 4.18 -1.11 -9.76
C VAL A 60 4.08 -0.66 -8.31
N ASN A 61 4.45 0.59 -8.01
CA ASN A 61 4.36 1.15 -6.66
C ASN A 61 2.89 1.26 -6.20
N ILE A 62 1.96 1.64 -7.09
CA ILE A 62 0.52 1.61 -6.81
C ILE A 62 0.06 0.18 -6.54
N PHE A 63 0.47 -0.79 -7.37
CA PHE A 63 0.16 -2.20 -7.15
C PHE A 63 0.67 -2.67 -5.78
N GLN A 64 1.90 -2.32 -5.41
CA GLN A 64 2.48 -2.68 -4.12
C GLN A 64 1.76 -2.02 -2.95
N LEU A 65 1.31 -0.78 -3.10
CA LEU A 65 0.50 -0.08 -2.10
C LEU A 65 -0.87 -0.74 -1.93
N VAL A 66 -1.54 -1.10 -3.03
CA VAL A 66 -2.88 -1.70 -3.04
C VAL A 66 -2.87 -3.15 -2.56
N PHE A 67 -1.90 -3.97 -2.96
CA PHE A 67 -1.87 -5.39 -2.59
C PHE A 67 -1.03 -5.66 -1.35
N GLY A 68 0.03 -4.91 -1.10
CA GLY A 68 0.89 -5.09 0.07
C GLY A 68 0.36 -4.41 1.32
N LEU A 69 0.09 -3.09 1.23
CA LEU A 69 -0.30 -2.29 2.39
C LEU A 69 -1.75 -2.55 2.79
N LEU A 70 -2.68 -2.61 1.84
CA LEU A 70 -4.10 -2.86 2.12
C LEU A 70 -4.32 -4.23 2.78
N THR A 71 -3.65 -5.28 2.30
CA THR A 71 -3.75 -6.62 2.90
C THR A 71 -3.17 -6.65 4.30
N ARG A 72 -2.08 -5.93 4.59
CA ARG A 72 -1.55 -5.78 5.95
C ARG A 72 -2.52 -5.03 6.87
N ILE A 73 -3.15 -3.96 6.40
CA ILE A 73 -4.15 -3.23 7.19
C ILE A 73 -5.37 -4.12 7.48
N LEU A 74 -5.80 -4.93 6.51
CA LEU A 74 -6.97 -5.79 6.66
C LEU A 74 -6.72 -6.97 7.63
N ILE A 75 -5.54 -7.60 7.55
CA ILE A 75 -5.15 -8.71 8.44
C ILE A 75 -4.82 -8.20 9.85
N ASN A 76 -3.96 -7.18 9.97
CA ASN A 76 -3.49 -6.72 11.28
C ASN A 76 -4.47 -5.76 11.95
N GLY A 77 -5.17 -4.93 11.18
CA GLY A 77 -6.10 -3.91 11.69
C GLY A 77 -7.51 -4.45 11.96
N TYR A 78 -8.07 -5.18 11.00
CA TYR A 78 -9.45 -5.67 11.06
C TYR A 78 -9.58 -7.16 11.36
N ASN A 79 -8.46 -7.89 11.46
CA ASN A 79 -8.43 -9.36 11.61
C ASN A 79 -9.24 -10.10 10.54
N ILE A 80 -9.39 -9.49 9.37
CA ILE A 80 -10.04 -10.11 8.21
C ILE A 80 -8.93 -10.69 7.34
N ASP A 81 -8.97 -12.00 7.09
CA ASP A 81 -8.02 -12.70 6.22
C ASP A 81 -8.54 -12.73 4.76
N PRO A 82 -8.21 -11.75 3.90
CA PRO A 82 -8.57 -11.79 2.48
C PRO A 82 -7.92 -12.97 1.73
N THR A 83 -6.86 -13.53 2.31
CA THR A 83 -6.14 -14.73 1.90
C THR A 83 -7.05 -15.95 1.76
N LYS A 84 -8.14 -16.02 2.53
CA LYS A 84 -9.12 -17.13 2.46
C LYS A 84 -10.23 -16.88 1.44
N THR A 85 -10.42 -15.65 0.98
CA THR A 85 -11.48 -15.26 0.04
C THR A 85 -11.03 -15.40 -1.41
N LEU A 86 -9.76 -15.12 -1.73
CA LEU A 86 -9.18 -15.35 -3.05
C LEU A 86 -7.90 -16.19 -2.93
N SER A 87 -7.92 -17.42 -3.47
CA SER A 87 -6.75 -18.32 -3.55
C SER A 87 -5.52 -17.64 -4.19
N SER A 88 -5.74 -16.70 -5.11
CA SER A 88 -4.68 -15.92 -5.76
C SER A 88 -4.01 -14.86 -4.84
N MET A 89 -4.73 -14.34 -3.84
CA MET A 89 -4.20 -13.33 -2.91
C MET A 89 -3.33 -13.91 -1.79
N CYS A 90 -3.35 -15.23 -1.58
CA CYS A 90 -2.53 -15.91 -0.59
C CYS A 90 -1.01 -15.75 -0.83
N LYS A 91 -0.61 -15.63 -2.11
CA LYS A 91 0.80 -15.44 -2.50
C LYS A 91 1.19 -13.97 -2.72
N ALA A 92 0.24 -13.07 -2.94
CA ALA A 92 0.52 -11.66 -3.22
C ALA A 92 1.45 -10.96 -2.18
N PRO A 93 1.31 -11.17 -0.86
CA PRO A 93 2.21 -10.55 0.12
C PRO A 93 3.60 -11.20 0.22
N GLN A 94 3.83 -12.34 -0.46
CA GLN A 94 5.09 -13.07 -0.47
C GLN A 94 5.99 -12.66 -1.65
N PHE A 95 5.40 -12.03 -2.68
CA PHE A 95 6.07 -11.55 -3.89
C PHE A 95 6.34 -10.03 -3.87
N ILE A 96 6.04 -9.37 -2.75
CA ILE A 96 6.20 -7.93 -2.50
C ILE A 96 7.28 -7.67 -1.47
#